data_AF-A0A963BYK1-F1
#
_entry.id   AF-A0A963BYK1-F1
#
_cell.length_a   1.000
_cell.length_b   1.000
_cell.length_c   1.000
_cell.angle_alpha   90.00
_cell.angle_beta   90.00
_cell.angle_gamma   90.00
#
_symmetry.space_group_name_H-M   'P 1'
#
loop_
_entity.id
_entity.type
_entity.pdbx_description
1 polymer ?
#
loop_
_entity_poly.entity_id
_entity_poly.type
_entity_poly.pdbx_seq_one_letter_code
_entity_poly.pdbx_strand_id
1 'polypeptide(L)' 'MLCGGACIGAGTLVGAGAVVLPGVRVGESLLVKAGTVVARNLEKDD' A
#
# COMPACT_ATOMS: atom_id res chain seq x y z
N MET A 1 -1.40 8.12 -4.35
CA MET A 1 -2.84 8.14 -4.62
C MET A 1 -3.47 6.92 -3.98
N LEU A 2 -4.37 7.14 -3.02
CA LEU A 2 -5.12 6.07 -2.35
C LEU A 2 -6.52 6.05 -2.96
N CYS A 3 -6.92 4.93 -3.52
CA CYS A 3 -8.27 4.74 -4.04
C CYS A 3 -9.23 4.32 -2.92
N GLY A 4 -10.54 4.49 -3.15
CA GLY A 4 -11.58 4.17 -2.16
C GLY A 4 -11.50 2.72 -1.68
N GLY A 5 -11.64 2.52 -0.36
CA GLY A 5 -11.58 1.20 0.26
C GLY A 5 -10.17 0.60 0.41
N ALA A 6 -9.11 1.35 0.07
CA ALA A 6 -7.74 0.94 0.38
C ALA A 6 -7.47 1.07 1.89
N CYS A 7 -6.83 0.06 2.48
CA CYS A 7 -6.39 0.10 3.88
C CYS A 7 -4.86 0.07 3.95
N ILE A 8 -4.29 0.97 4.74
CA ILE A 8 -2.84 1.05 4.99
C ILE A 8 -2.61 0.74 6.47
N GLY A 9 -1.79 -0.27 6.76
CA GLY A 9 -1.41 -0.64 8.12
C GLY A 9 -0.50 0.40 8.80
N ALA A 10 -0.44 0.35 10.13
CA ALA A 10 0.36 1.27 10.92
C ALA A 10 1.86 1.14 10.58
N GLY A 11 2.57 2.27 10.58
CA GLY A 11 4.01 2.30 10.28
C GLY A 11 4.39 2.06 8.81
N THR A 12 3.41 1.88 7.92
CA THR A 12 3.67 1.73 6.49
C THR A 12 4.00 3.07 5.83
N LEU A 13 5.09 3.10 5.08
CA LEU A 13 5.55 4.28 4.35
C LEU A 13 5.11 4.19 2.89
N VAL A 14 4.41 5.22 2.40
CA VAL A 14 3.95 5.31 1.01
C VAL A 14 4.78 6.34 0.27
N GLY A 15 5.60 5.87 -0.68
CA GLY A 15 6.42 6.72 -1.53
C GLY A 15 5.59 7.61 -2.46
N ALA A 16 6.16 8.75 -2.85
CA ALA A 16 5.51 9.71 -3.73
C ALA A 16 5.10 9.04 -5.07
N GLY A 17 3.90 9.37 -5.55
CA GLY A 17 3.38 8.82 -6.80
C GLY A 17 2.99 7.33 -6.76
N ALA A 18 3.06 6.66 -5.62
CA ALA A 18 2.50 5.31 -5.49
C ALA A 18 0.98 5.33 -5.67
N VAL A 19 0.42 4.33 -6.35
CA VAL A 19 -1.02 4.17 -6.61
C VAL A 19 -1.48 2.89 -5.94
N VAL A 20 -2.45 2.98 -5.04
CA VAL A 20 -3.05 1.81 -4.39
C VAL A 20 -4.43 1.61 -4.97
N LEU A 21 -4.66 0.46 -5.62
CA LEU A 21 -5.94 0.14 -6.24
C LEU A 21 -7.07 0.07 -5.18
N PRO A 22 -8.33 0.34 -5.58
CA PRO A 22 -9.46 0.30 -4.66
C PRO A 22 -9.63 -1.10 -4.06
N GLY A 23 -9.93 -1.16 -2.75
CA GLY A 23 -10.12 -2.41 -2.01
C GLY A 23 -8.83 -3.17 -1.63
N VAL A 24 -7.65 -2.65 -2.00
CA VAL A 24 -6.37 -3.26 -1.64
C VAL A 24 -5.99 -2.98 -0.18
N ARG A 25 -5.52 -4.00 0.53
CA ARG A 25 -4.98 -3.90 1.89
C ARG A 25 -3.47 -4.01 1.87
N VAL A 26 -2.81 -3.01 2.44
CA VAL A 26 -1.37 -2.99 2.72
C VAL A 26 -1.19 -3.21 4.21
N GLY A 27 -0.39 -4.21 4.59
CA GLY A 27 -0.06 -4.54 5.96
C GLY A 27 0.71 -3.44 6.69
N GLU A 28 1.16 -3.75 7.89
CA GLU A 28 1.85 -2.83 8.79
C GLU A 28 3.36 -2.84 8.55
N SER A 29 4.02 -1.70 8.80
CA SER A 29 5.48 -1.54 8.69
C SER A 29 6.06 -1.94 7.32
N LEU A 30 5.32 -1.69 6.23
CA LEU A 30 5.76 -1.91 4.86
C LEU A 30 6.31 -0.64 4.22
N LEU A 31 7.10 -0.79 3.16
CA LEU A 31 7.56 0.32 2.32
C LEU A 31 7.00 0.17 0.91
N VAL A 32 6.03 1.02 0.55
CA VAL A 32 5.56 1.15 -0.84
C VAL A 32 6.49 2.12 -1.56
N LYS A 33 7.27 1.62 -2.53
CA LYS A 33 8.24 2.46 -3.25
C LYS A 33 7.54 3.53 -4.09
N ALA A 34 8.21 4.66 -4.31
CA ALA A 34 7.69 5.72 -5.17
C ALA A 34 7.36 5.19 -6.57
N GLY A 35 6.22 5.64 -7.14
CA GLY A 35 5.73 5.17 -8.44
C GLY A 35 5.22 3.73 -8.49
N THR A 36 5.15 3.01 -7.36
CA THR A 36 4.60 1.64 -7.31
C THR A 36 3.09 1.63 -7.51
N VAL A 37 2.59 0.69 -8.31
CA VAL A 37 1.17 0.38 -8.44
C VAL A 37 0.86 -0.88 -7.64
N VAL A 38 0.11 -0.74 -6.54
CA VAL A 38 -0.29 -1.85 -5.68
C VAL A 38 -1.63 -2.40 -6.16
N ALA A 39 -1.58 -3.54 -6.86
CA ALA A 39 -2.74 -4.19 -7.47
C ALA A 39 -3.28 -5.41 -6.68
N ARG A 40 -2.63 -5.77 -5.58
CA ARG A 40 -2.97 -6.92 -4.74
C ARG A 40 -2.62 -6.65 -3.29
N ASN A 41 -3.24 -7.38 -2.38
CA ASN A 41 -2.96 -7.24 -0.95
C ASN A 41 -1.48 -7.53 -0.68
N LEU A 42 -0.89 -6.75 0.23
CA LEU A 42 0.48 -6.90 0.69
C LEU A 42 0.45 -7.21 2.17
N GLU A 43 1.04 -8.32 2.56
CA GLU A 43 1.23 -8.75 3.95
C GLU A 43 2.71 -8.96 4.22
N LYS A 44 3.11 -8.81 5.48
CA LYS A 44 4.47 -9.06 5.92
C LYS A 44 4.55 -10.52 6.39
N ASP A 45 4.74 -11.43 5.45
CA ASP A 45 5.05 -12.84 5.73
C ASP A 45 6.51 -13.06 5.30
N ASP A 46 7.37 -13.18 6.32
CA ASP A 46 8.85 -13.34 6.36
C ASP A 46 9.75 -12.21 5.78
#